data_AF-D6XSN3-F1
#
_entry.id   AF-D6XSN3-F1
#
_cell.length_a   1.000
_cell.length_b   1.000
_cell.length_c   1.000
_cell.angle_alpha   90.00
_cell.angle_beta   90.00
_cell.angle_gamma   90.00
#
_symmetry.space_group_name_H-M   'P 1'
#
loop_
_entity.id
_entity.type
_entity.pdbx_description
1 polymer ?
#
loop_
_entity_poly.entity_id
_entity_poly.type
_entity_poly.pdbx_seq_one_letter_code
_entity_poly.pdbx_strand_id
1 'polypeptide(L)'
;MRHAMLCRLLAAVFIFGTALTAAQPLAQATEETLYYDEILVQVMPQYVEPEGWTEGQPLVLVGQHGVLRNPSEEAVSPLIEVHVPSDKPDFILSLVGDFGEDDTVYEVAHEFDEQTGAVSWVPDKEIPPGESYQFVIEYYMDPFDIDGDAHAFTFDYTIDYDASEISVMIFEPYGASDFTIGKEEDRTTEMFNIPVYGFDRADVSAGWSDSFDVSYVKSDPVTTLEALETMEPPDDDIHAGFRNDLNEFPEDHPDVAGMEGGGSPVLIDTTSAIIISAAIIIAAVLVFFGLRSRPAGSKRSTTDAQAAPVDLNKERQRLRKKYMNGEITDEVYKQEMRKLAGK
;
A
#
# COMPACT_ATOMS: atom_id res chain seq x y z
N MET A 1 86.26 -31.51 40.62
CA MET A 1 85.68 -32.10 39.39
C MET A 1 85.38 -30.93 38.46
N ARG A 2 86.18 -30.64 37.42
CA ARG A 2 86.12 -31.22 36.05
C ARG A 2 84.67 -31.22 35.53
N HIS A 3 84.24 -30.58 34.44
CA HIS A 3 84.86 -29.97 33.27
C HIS A 3 83.88 -28.98 32.60
N ALA A 4 84.42 -28.01 31.82
CA ALA A 4 84.05 -27.56 30.46
C ALA A 4 82.56 -27.58 30.01
N MET A 5 82.03 -26.65 29.19
CA MET A 5 82.44 -26.30 27.82
C MET A 5 81.38 -25.30 27.29
N LEU A 6 81.74 -24.07 26.93
CA LEU A 6 81.89 -23.58 25.55
C LEU A 6 80.61 -23.59 24.65
N CYS A 7 80.30 -22.41 24.11
CA CYS A 7 80.08 -22.13 22.67
C CYS A 7 78.65 -21.74 22.16
N ARG A 8 78.67 -20.62 21.39
CA ARG A 8 77.74 -20.13 20.32
C ARG A 8 76.57 -19.28 20.83
N LEU A 9 76.56 -17.95 20.68
CA LEU A 9 76.70 -17.07 19.50
C LEU A 9 75.69 -17.38 18.39
N LEU A 10 74.59 -16.62 18.35
CA LEU A 10 73.96 -16.17 17.10
C LEU A 10 73.07 -14.95 17.38
N ALA A 11 73.48 -13.84 16.79
CA ALA A 11 72.72 -12.61 16.69
C ALA A 11 71.62 -12.76 15.64
N ALA A 12 70.41 -12.32 15.97
CA ALA A 12 69.38 -11.99 15.00
C ALA A 12 68.78 -10.65 15.40
N VAL A 13 69.36 -9.57 14.87
CA VAL A 13 68.80 -8.23 14.94
C VAL A 13 67.71 -8.15 13.88
N PHE A 14 66.45 -8.29 14.30
CA PHE A 14 65.31 -7.97 13.45
C PHE A 14 65.06 -6.46 13.55
N ILE A 15 65.50 -5.72 12.54
CA ILE A 15 65.07 -4.33 12.31
C ILE A 15 63.66 -4.44 11.72
N PHE A 16 62.65 -4.32 12.57
CA PHE A 16 61.27 -4.14 12.12
C PHE A 16 61.11 -2.67 11.74
N GLY A 17 61.15 -2.40 10.43
CA GLY A 17 60.80 -1.10 9.89
C GLY A 17 59.31 -0.87 10.08
N THR A 18 58.96 0.00 11.01
CA THR A 18 57.60 0.56 11.11
C THR A 18 57.44 1.57 9.98
N ALA A 19 56.85 1.12 8.87
CA ALA A 19 56.24 2.02 7.91
C ALA A 19 55.04 2.67 8.61
N LEU A 20 55.14 3.97 8.92
CA LEU A 20 53.98 4.80 9.20
C LEU A 20 53.15 4.85 7.91
N THR A 21 52.20 3.95 7.76
CA THR A 21 51.05 4.18 6.88
C THR A 21 50.23 5.27 7.54
N ALA A 22 50.26 6.47 6.97
CA ALA A 22 49.29 7.50 7.28
C ALA A 22 47.90 6.88 7.12
N ALA A 23 47.17 6.74 8.23
CA ALA A 23 45.77 6.39 8.19
C ALA A 23 45.07 7.46 7.35
N GLN A 24 44.61 7.08 6.17
CA GLN A 24 43.62 7.88 5.47
C GLN A 24 42.39 7.89 6.40
N PRO A 25 41.82 9.05 6.72
CA PRO A 25 40.55 9.06 7.41
C PRO A 25 39.57 8.25 6.55
N LEU A 26 38.98 7.20 7.13
CA LEU A 26 37.74 6.65 6.62
C LEU A 26 36.81 7.85 6.40
N ALA A 27 36.22 7.92 5.21
CA ALA A 27 35.22 8.90 4.85
C ALA A 27 34.29 9.12 6.04
N GLN A 28 34.15 10.39 6.44
CA GLN A 28 33.15 10.77 7.42
C GLN A 28 31.81 10.20 6.95
N ALA A 29 31.12 9.49 7.84
CA ALA A 29 29.72 9.18 7.66
C ALA A 29 29.01 10.50 7.39
N THR A 30 28.53 10.69 6.16
CA THR A 30 27.49 11.67 5.86
C THR A 30 26.21 11.07 6.45
N GLU A 31 26.00 11.31 7.75
CA GLU A 31 24.76 11.05 8.47
C GLU A 31 23.66 12.01 8.00
N GLU A 32 23.41 12.04 6.69
CA GLU A 32 22.29 12.78 6.12
C GLU A 32 21.26 11.75 5.70
N THR A 33 20.70 11.09 6.70
CA THR A 33 19.59 10.16 6.54
C THR A 33 18.34 10.98 6.25
N LEU A 34 17.65 10.64 5.16
CA LEU A 34 16.29 11.12 4.90
C LEU A 34 15.41 10.84 6.12
N TYR A 35 14.34 11.61 6.26
CA TYR A 35 13.30 11.36 7.27
C TYR A 35 11.93 11.54 6.62
N TYR A 36 10.90 10.90 7.16
CA TYR A 36 9.52 11.12 6.73
C TYR A 36 9.02 12.48 7.24
N ASP A 37 8.66 13.38 6.34
CA ASP A 37 7.75 14.46 6.71
C ASP A 37 6.41 13.86 7.14
N GLU A 38 5.89 12.93 6.34
CA GLU A 38 4.65 12.21 6.59
C GLU A 38 4.75 10.77 6.05
N ILE A 39 4.16 9.83 6.76
CA ILE A 39 3.90 8.47 6.28
C ILE A 39 2.45 8.08 6.59
N LEU A 40 1.70 7.73 5.55
CA LEU A 40 0.32 7.26 5.64
C LEU A 40 0.28 5.77 5.31
N VAL A 41 -0.24 4.95 6.23
CA VAL A 41 -0.44 3.51 6.04
C VAL A 41 -1.93 3.22 6.01
N GLN A 42 -2.44 2.73 4.90
CA GLN A 42 -3.84 2.34 4.73
C GLN A 42 -3.95 0.83 4.81
N VAL A 43 -4.76 0.33 5.75
CA VAL A 43 -5.02 -1.10 5.96
C VAL A 43 -6.47 -1.38 5.57
N MET A 44 -6.64 -2.13 4.48
CA MET A 44 -7.92 -2.28 3.81
C MET A 44 -8.31 -3.77 3.69
N PRO A 45 -8.90 -4.36 4.74
CA PRO A 45 -9.38 -5.75 4.71
C PRO A 45 -10.51 -5.94 3.68
N GLN A 46 -10.41 -7.02 2.90
CA GLN A 46 -11.35 -7.42 1.83
C GLN A 46 -11.73 -6.26 0.89
N TYR A 47 -10.76 -5.41 0.53
CA TYR A 47 -11.02 -4.24 -0.29
C TYR A 47 -11.09 -4.53 -1.79
N VAL A 48 -10.12 -5.28 -2.31
CA VAL A 48 -10.04 -5.74 -3.70
C VAL A 48 -9.15 -6.98 -3.78
N GLU A 49 -9.42 -7.88 -4.72
CA GLU A 49 -8.59 -9.07 -4.98
C GLU A 49 -7.53 -8.79 -6.06
N PRO A 50 -6.24 -9.16 -5.88
CA PRO A 50 -5.25 -9.07 -6.94
C PRO A 50 -5.49 -10.13 -8.03
N GLU A 51 -4.93 -9.91 -9.23
CA GLU A 51 -5.04 -10.88 -10.32
C GLU A 51 -4.44 -12.24 -9.91
N GLY A 52 -5.21 -13.31 -10.06
CA GLY A 52 -4.76 -14.68 -9.75
C GLY A 52 -4.95 -15.09 -8.29
N TRP A 53 -5.52 -14.24 -7.44
CA TRP A 53 -5.93 -14.60 -6.09
C TRP A 53 -7.00 -15.70 -6.07
N THR A 54 -7.05 -16.47 -4.98
CA THR A 54 -8.12 -17.44 -4.78
C THR A 54 -9.42 -16.70 -4.52
N GLU A 55 -10.33 -16.74 -5.49
CA GLU A 55 -11.62 -16.05 -5.43
C GLU A 55 -12.36 -16.33 -4.11
N GLY A 56 -12.68 -15.28 -3.36
CA GLY A 56 -13.39 -15.32 -2.09
C GLY A 56 -12.54 -15.66 -0.86
N GLN A 57 -11.23 -15.90 -1.00
CA GLN A 57 -10.31 -15.95 0.14
C GLN A 57 -10.10 -14.52 0.65
N PRO A 58 -10.36 -14.22 1.92
CA PRO A 58 -10.15 -12.89 2.45
C PRO A 58 -8.67 -12.51 2.38
N LEU A 59 -8.42 -11.21 2.26
CA LEU A 59 -7.07 -10.66 2.20
C LEU A 59 -7.09 -9.24 2.77
N VAL A 60 -5.90 -8.70 3.03
CA VAL A 60 -5.72 -7.30 3.37
C VAL A 60 -4.87 -6.65 2.29
N LEU A 61 -5.38 -5.60 1.66
CA LEU A 61 -4.57 -4.67 0.87
C LEU A 61 -3.98 -3.64 1.82
N VAL A 62 -2.67 -3.41 1.72
CA VAL A 62 -1.99 -2.33 2.43
C VAL A 62 -1.34 -1.39 1.43
N GLY A 63 -1.66 -0.11 1.56
CA GLY A 63 -1.00 0.98 0.84
C GLY A 63 -0.14 1.81 1.81
N GLN A 64 1.12 2.05 1.46
CA GLN A 64 2.01 2.93 2.21
C GLN A 64 2.39 4.11 1.34
N HIS A 65 2.08 5.33 1.77
CA HIS A 65 2.39 6.57 1.08
C HIS A 65 3.37 7.38 1.91
N GLY A 66 4.63 7.45 1.48
CA GLY A 66 5.70 8.13 2.21
C GLY A 66 6.14 9.42 1.52
N VAL A 67 6.42 10.44 2.33
CA VAL A 67 7.05 11.70 1.90
C VAL A 67 8.38 11.83 2.63
N LEU A 68 9.47 11.50 1.96
CA LEU A 68 10.83 11.59 2.51
C LEU A 68 11.42 12.96 2.20
N ARG A 69 11.94 13.67 3.20
CA ARG A 69 12.64 14.95 3.02
C ARG A 69 14.14 14.77 3.07
N ASN A 70 14.85 15.47 2.19
CA ASN A 70 16.29 15.67 2.28
C ASN A 70 16.63 16.83 3.24
N PRO A 71 17.19 16.57 4.44
CA PRO A 71 17.55 17.62 5.38
C PRO A 71 18.87 18.34 5.05
N SER A 72 19.63 17.83 4.09
CA SER A 72 20.98 18.31 3.79
C SER A 72 21.00 19.64 3.01
N GLU A 73 22.19 20.25 2.94
CA GLU A 73 22.45 21.41 2.09
C GLU A 73 22.83 21.02 0.64
N GLU A 74 22.94 19.73 0.33
CA GLU A 74 23.33 19.20 -0.98
C GLU A 74 22.20 18.35 -1.62
N ALA A 75 22.25 18.17 -2.94
CA ALA A 75 21.30 17.26 -3.59
C ALA A 75 21.74 15.81 -3.38
N VAL A 76 20.79 14.89 -3.18
CA VAL A 76 21.09 13.48 -2.85
C VAL A 76 20.34 12.49 -3.75
N SER A 77 20.96 11.35 -4.06
CA SER A 77 20.31 10.18 -4.68
C SER A 77 20.50 8.95 -3.78
N PRO A 78 19.78 8.88 -2.66
CA PRO A 78 19.97 7.81 -1.68
C PRO A 78 19.38 6.50 -2.19
N LEU A 79 19.92 5.39 -1.70
CA LEU A 79 19.20 4.12 -1.71
C LEU A 79 18.11 4.21 -0.64
N ILE A 80 16.85 4.16 -1.06
CA ILE A 80 15.70 4.08 -0.18
C ILE A 80 15.44 2.60 0.11
N GLU A 81 15.16 2.28 1.37
CA GLU A 81 14.85 0.92 1.83
C GLU A 81 13.65 1.00 2.78
N VAL A 82 12.58 0.27 2.47
CA VAL A 82 11.35 0.18 3.28
C VAL A 82 11.03 -1.28 3.53
N HIS A 83 10.69 -1.63 4.77
CA HIS A 83 10.39 -3.01 5.14
C HIS A 83 8.88 -3.31 5.04
N VAL A 84 8.57 -4.41 4.38
CA VAL A 84 7.21 -4.97 4.27
C VAL A 84 7.15 -6.35 4.95
N PRO A 85 5.98 -6.79 5.44
CA PRO A 85 5.85 -8.04 6.19
C PRO A 85 5.84 -9.27 5.25
N SER A 86 6.96 -9.53 4.58
CA SER A 86 7.11 -10.59 3.58
C SER A 86 7.02 -12.01 4.15
N ASP A 87 7.07 -12.15 5.47
CA ASP A 87 6.96 -13.42 6.17
C ASP A 87 5.50 -13.89 6.35
N LYS A 88 4.52 -13.06 5.98
CA LYS A 88 3.09 -13.38 6.09
C LYS A 88 2.63 -14.34 4.99
N PRO A 89 1.63 -15.19 5.26
CA PRO A 89 1.06 -16.09 4.26
C PRO A 89 0.55 -15.33 3.02
N ASP A 90 0.80 -15.92 1.85
CA ASP A 90 0.33 -15.41 0.56
C ASP A 90 0.65 -13.92 0.33
N PHE A 91 1.81 -13.45 0.82
CA PHE A 91 2.30 -12.10 0.59
C PHE A 91 2.55 -11.83 -0.90
N ILE A 92 2.07 -10.70 -1.41
CA ILE A 92 2.28 -10.24 -2.78
C ILE A 92 2.66 -8.76 -2.76
N LEU A 93 3.89 -8.43 -3.15
CA LEU A 93 4.28 -7.06 -3.47
C LEU A 93 3.66 -6.69 -4.83
N SER A 94 2.74 -5.72 -4.83
CA SER A 94 1.95 -5.35 -6.00
C SER A 94 2.48 -4.13 -6.73
N LEU A 95 2.92 -3.12 -5.99
CA LEU A 95 3.41 -1.87 -6.55
C LEU A 95 4.53 -1.31 -5.66
N VAL A 96 5.57 -0.80 -6.32
CA VAL A 96 6.51 0.16 -5.77
C VAL A 96 6.59 1.27 -6.80
N GLY A 97 6.20 2.48 -6.41
CA GLY A 97 6.12 3.59 -7.35
C GLY A 97 6.45 4.93 -6.71
N ASP A 98 6.71 5.90 -7.57
CA ASP A 98 6.91 7.29 -7.19
C ASP A 98 6.03 8.23 -8.00
N PHE A 99 6.03 9.49 -7.59
CA PHE A 99 5.14 10.51 -8.13
C PHE A 99 5.88 11.38 -9.15
N GLY A 100 5.31 11.48 -10.35
CA GLY A 100 5.74 12.46 -11.33
C GLY A 100 5.34 13.88 -10.97
N GLU A 101 5.75 14.84 -11.79
CA GLU A 101 5.40 16.26 -11.63
C GLU A 101 3.89 16.54 -11.80
N ASP A 102 3.15 15.59 -12.36
CA ASP A 102 1.71 15.62 -12.60
C ASP A 102 0.91 14.81 -11.56
N ASP A 103 1.53 14.41 -10.44
CA ASP A 103 0.96 13.53 -9.41
C ASP A 103 0.55 12.14 -9.92
N THR A 104 0.96 11.77 -11.12
CA THR A 104 0.79 10.41 -11.65
C THR A 104 1.81 9.49 -11.00
N VAL A 105 1.35 8.31 -10.56
CA VAL A 105 2.21 7.26 -10.03
C VAL A 105 2.88 6.49 -11.17
N TYR A 106 4.20 6.36 -11.10
CA TYR A 106 5.01 5.55 -12.01
C TYR A 106 5.67 4.42 -11.21
N GLU A 107 5.63 3.21 -11.75
CA GLU A 107 6.34 2.08 -11.16
C GLU A 107 7.85 2.29 -11.31
N VAL A 108 8.58 2.12 -10.20
CA VAL A 108 10.04 2.29 -10.17
C VAL A 108 10.74 0.93 -10.25
N ALA A 109 11.95 0.93 -10.81
CA ALA A 109 12.82 -0.24 -10.74
C ALA A 109 13.28 -0.45 -9.29
N HIS A 110 12.94 -1.61 -8.73
CA HIS A 110 13.21 -1.93 -7.33
C HIS A 110 13.84 -3.32 -7.18
N GLU A 111 14.52 -3.54 -6.05
CA GLU A 111 14.95 -4.84 -5.57
C GLU A 111 14.10 -5.24 -4.36
N PHE A 112 13.74 -6.52 -4.27
CA PHE A 112 12.99 -7.07 -3.13
C PHE A 112 13.72 -8.27 -2.55
N ASP A 113 14.12 -8.16 -1.28
CA ASP A 113 14.69 -9.26 -0.51
C ASP A 113 13.57 -9.93 0.32
N GLU A 114 13.04 -11.03 -0.20
CA GLU A 114 11.98 -11.81 0.46
C GLU A 114 12.36 -12.28 1.87
N GLN A 115 13.66 -12.48 2.17
CA GLN A 115 14.09 -13.01 3.47
C GLN A 115 14.01 -11.97 4.58
N THR A 116 14.30 -10.71 4.24
CA THR A 116 14.34 -9.60 5.19
C THR A 116 13.09 -8.73 5.10
N GLY A 117 12.35 -8.82 3.99
CA GLY A 117 11.23 -7.94 3.69
C GLY A 117 11.66 -6.58 3.17
N ALA A 118 12.95 -6.38 2.84
CA ALA A 118 13.46 -5.10 2.37
C ALA A 118 13.09 -4.87 0.90
N VAL A 119 12.35 -3.79 0.64
CA VAL A 119 12.10 -3.24 -0.69
C VAL A 119 13.00 -2.03 -0.87
N SER A 120 13.83 -2.02 -1.90
CA SER A 120 14.82 -0.96 -2.09
C SER A 120 14.86 -0.43 -3.52
N TRP A 121 15.07 0.88 -3.67
CA TRP A 121 15.18 1.56 -4.95
C TRP A 121 15.98 2.86 -4.83
N VAL A 122 16.42 3.40 -5.96
CA VAL A 122 17.08 4.70 -6.04
C VAL A 122 16.17 5.64 -6.85
N PRO A 123 15.83 6.83 -6.34
CA PRO A 123 15.08 7.81 -7.12
C PRO A 123 15.75 8.16 -8.45
N ASP A 124 14.97 8.27 -9.52
CA ASP A 124 15.47 8.61 -10.86
C ASP A 124 16.04 10.04 -10.94
N LYS A 125 15.60 10.92 -10.05
CA LYS A 125 16.08 12.31 -9.90
C LYS A 125 16.71 12.48 -8.53
N GLU A 126 17.79 13.27 -8.47
CA GLU A 126 18.33 13.75 -7.20
C GLU A 126 17.25 14.55 -6.44
N ILE A 127 17.20 14.36 -5.11
CA ILE A 127 16.34 15.10 -4.19
C ILE A 127 17.11 16.36 -3.77
N PRO A 128 16.69 17.57 -4.17
CA PRO A 128 17.40 18.79 -3.82
C PRO A 128 17.40 19.08 -2.31
N PRO A 129 18.25 20.01 -1.83
CA PRO A 129 18.27 20.44 -0.43
C PRO A 129 16.89 20.93 0.05
N GLY A 130 16.38 20.33 1.13
CA GLY A 130 15.11 20.72 1.75
C GLY A 130 13.85 20.31 0.99
N GLU A 131 13.99 19.67 -0.16
CA GLU A 131 12.88 19.15 -0.97
C GLU A 131 12.51 17.72 -0.55
N SER A 132 11.32 17.29 -0.98
CA SER A 132 10.75 15.99 -0.63
C SER A 132 10.62 15.06 -1.84
N TYR A 133 10.69 13.76 -1.57
CA TYR A 133 10.44 12.67 -2.49
C TYR A 133 9.23 11.87 -2.01
N GLN A 134 8.27 11.63 -2.90
CA GLN A 134 7.04 10.91 -2.59
C GLN A 134 7.06 9.53 -3.23
N PHE A 135 6.58 8.53 -2.50
CA PHE A 135 6.44 7.17 -3.02
C PHE A 135 5.17 6.50 -2.53
N VAL A 136 4.81 5.41 -3.22
CA VAL A 136 3.76 4.49 -2.81
C VAL A 136 4.26 3.05 -2.89
N ILE A 137 3.93 2.25 -1.88
CA ILE A 137 4.09 0.80 -1.88
C ILE A 137 2.73 0.17 -1.64
N GLU A 138 2.33 -0.78 -2.48
CA GLU A 138 1.12 -1.59 -2.28
C GLU A 138 1.48 -3.06 -2.19
N TYR A 139 0.88 -3.75 -1.21
CA TYR A 139 1.00 -5.19 -1.10
C TYR A 139 -0.26 -5.84 -0.54
N TYR A 140 -0.40 -7.13 -0.82
CA TYR A 140 -1.47 -7.98 -0.31
C TYR A 140 -0.88 -9.02 0.64
N MET A 141 -1.70 -9.45 1.60
CA MET A 141 -1.40 -10.57 2.49
C MET A 141 -2.69 -11.25 2.95
N ASP A 142 -2.60 -12.51 3.37
CA ASP A 142 -3.68 -13.21 4.08
C ASP A 142 -3.29 -13.47 5.54
N PRO A 143 -3.53 -12.49 6.45
CA PRO A 143 -3.20 -12.63 7.86
C PRO A 143 -4.36 -13.21 8.69
N PHE A 144 -5.44 -13.69 8.07
CA PHE A 144 -6.69 -13.97 8.80
C PHE A 144 -6.66 -15.26 9.61
N ASP A 145 -7.21 -15.17 10.83
CA ASP A 145 -7.82 -16.29 11.54
C ASP A 145 -9.34 -16.24 11.31
N ILE A 146 -9.92 -17.34 10.83
CA ILE A 146 -11.31 -17.41 10.36
C ILE A 146 -12.08 -18.47 11.17
N ASP A 147 -13.16 -18.05 11.83
CA ASP A 147 -14.13 -18.93 12.49
C ASP A 147 -15.55 -18.66 11.95
N GLY A 148 -15.94 -19.41 10.92
CA GLY A 148 -17.20 -19.20 10.21
C GLY A 148 -17.19 -17.87 9.46
N ASP A 149 -18.09 -16.96 9.82
CA ASP A 149 -18.17 -15.61 9.25
C ASP A 149 -17.32 -14.59 10.03
N ALA A 150 -16.73 -14.99 11.16
CA ALA A 150 -15.86 -14.14 11.96
C ALA A 150 -14.45 -14.14 11.38
N HIS A 151 -13.93 -12.93 11.17
CA HIS A 151 -12.61 -12.66 10.62
C HIS A 151 -11.82 -11.87 11.66
N ALA A 152 -10.59 -12.28 11.94
CA ALA A 152 -9.69 -11.54 12.81
C ALA A 152 -8.27 -11.58 12.26
N PHE A 153 -7.51 -10.51 12.44
CA PHE A 153 -6.08 -10.46 12.15
C PHE A 153 -5.39 -9.42 13.00
N THR A 154 -4.06 -9.56 13.12
CA THR A 154 -3.20 -8.54 13.72
C THR A 154 -2.35 -7.90 12.62
N PHE A 155 -2.40 -6.57 12.53
CA PHE A 155 -1.50 -5.79 11.68
C PHE A 155 -0.40 -5.18 12.53
N ASP A 156 0.84 -5.58 12.28
CA ASP A 156 2.02 -5.02 12.92
C ASP A 156 2.71 -4.06 11.94
N TYR A 157 3.05 -2.86 12.40
CA TYR A 157 3.78 -1.88 11.60
C TYR A 157 5.03 -1.42 12.36
N THR A 158 6.16 -1.34 11.65
CA THR A 158 7.42 -0.78 12.14
C THR A 158 7.93 0.24 11.13
N ILE A 159 8.38 1.40 11.61
CA ILE A 159 8.83 2.49 10.73
C ILE A 159 10.34 2.43 10.47
N ASP A 160 10.77 2.66 9.23
CA ASP A 160 12.17 2.56 8.81
C ASP A 160 13.01 3.83 9.03
N TYR A 161 12.35 4.99 9.01
CA TYR A 161 12.98 6.30 9.19
C TYR A 161 12.29 7.07 10.31
N ASP A 162 12.97 8.09 10.84
CA ASP A 162 12.30 9.06 11.71
C ASP A 162 11.17 9.73 10.93
N ALA A 163 10.07 10.05 11.60
CA ALA A 163 8.88 10.67 11.01
C ALA A 163 8.38 11.84 11.83
N SER A 164 8.10 12.95 11.16
CA SER A 164 7.41 14.08 11.78
C SER A 164 5.95 13.71 12.05
N GLU A 165 5.29 13.05 11.09
CA GLU A 165 3.91 12.57 11.22
C GLU A 165 3.76 11.15 10.67
N ILE A 166 3.00 10.32 11.38
CA ILE A 166 2.51 9.02 10.90
C ILE A 166 1.02 8.93 11.13
N SER A 167 0.30 8.43 10.13
CA SER A 167 -1.12 8.10 10.20
C SER A 167 -1.32 6.66 9.75
N VAL A 168 -1.89 5.81 10.61
CA VAL A 168 -2.40 4.50 10.21
C VAL A 168 -3.92 4.61 10.07
N MET A 169 -4.45 4.28 8.90
CA MET A 169 -5.88 4.31 8.60
C MET A 169 -6.38 2.89 8.35
N ILE A 170 -7.31 2.43 9.18
CA ILE A 170 -7.90 1.09 9.05
C ILE A 170 -9.34 1.24 8.55
N PHE A 171 -9.65 0.57 7.44
CA PHE A 171 -10.96 0.63 6.80
C PHE A 171 -11.85 -0.51 7.30
N GLU A 172 -13.11 -0.20 7.56
CA GLU A 172 -14.13 -1.23 7.74
C GLU A 172 -14.47 -1.87 6.38
N PRO A 173 -14.45 -3.21 6.23
CA PRO A 173 -14.91 -3.84 5.00
C PRO A 173 -16.40 -3.53 4.74
N TYR A 174 -16.77 -3.25 3.50
CA TYR A 174 -18.17 -2.98 3.18
C TYR A 174 -19.08 -4.15 3.56
N GLY A 175 -20.18 -3.87 4.26
CA GLY A 175 -21.15 -4.89 4.67
C GLY A 175 -20.69 -5.77 5.83
N ALA A 176 -19.54 -5.47 6.45
CA ALA A 176 -19.16 -6.07 7.72
C ALA A 176 -20.10 -5.61 8.85
N SER A 177 -20.06 -6.36 9.95
CA SER A 177 -20.74 -6.04 11.20
C SER A 177 -19.81 -6.37 12.37
N ASP A 178 -20.09 -5.80 13.54
CA ASP A 178 -19.28 -5.99 14.74
C ASP A 178 -17.79 -5.67 14.51
N PHE A 179 -17.50 -4.67 13.66
CA PHE A 179 -16.14 -4.22 13.39
C PHE A 179 -15.53 -3.60 14.65
N THR A 180 -14.32 -4.06 14.99
CA THR A 180 -13.58 -3.59 16.16
C THR A 180 -12.09 -3.52 15.87
N ILE A 181 -11.43 -2.58 16.54
CA ILE A 181 -9.97 -2.47 16.60
C ILE A 181 -9.59 -2.54 18.08
N GLY A 182 -8.55 -3.31 18.42
CA GLY A 182 -8.12 -3.60 19.80
C GLY A 182 -7.59 -2.39 20.58
N LYS A 183 -7.68 -1.18 20.02
CA LYS A 183 -7.27 0.09 20.63
C LYS A 183 -8.23 1.21 20.21
N GLU A 184 -8.25 2.28 21.01
CA GLU A 184 -9.04 3.49 20.75
C GLU A 184 -8.41 4.30 19.61
N GLU A 185 -9.23 4.74 18.66
CA GLU A 185 -8.87 5.59 17.54
C GLU A 185 -8.71 7.06 17.94
N ASP A 186 -7.80 7.77 17.27
CA ASP A 186 -7.61 9.20 17.48
C ASP A 186 -8.71 10.00 16.73
N ARG A 187 -9.15 9.47 15.60
CA ARG A 187 -10.22 10.04 14.78
C ARG A 187 -10.97 8.96 13.99
N THR A 188 -12.22 9.28 13.67
CA THR A 188 -13.03 8.53 12.70
C THR A 188 -13.42 9.46 11.56
N THR A 189 -13.33 8.96 10.34
CA THR A 189 -13.80 9.63 9.13
C THR A 189 -14.59 8.64 8.27
N GLU A 190 -15.08 9.10 7.12
CA GLU A 190 -15.76 8.28 6.15
C GLU A 190 -15.16 8.54 4.76
N MET A 191 -14.86 7.46 4.03
CA MET A 191 -14.37 7.51 2.65
C MET A 191 -15.27 6.64 1.80
N PHE A 192 -15.96 7.21 0.81
CA PHE A 192 -16.93 6.48 -0.03
C PHE A 192 -18.03 5.75 0.76
N ASN A 193 -18.54 6.37 1.84
CA ASN A 193 -19.49 5.76 2.78
C ASN A 193 -18.94 4.54 3.55
N ILE A 194 -17.62 4.40 3.60
CA ILE A 194 -16.93 3.39 4.41
C ILE A 194 -16.31 4.07 5.63
N PRO A 195 -16.63 3.62 6.86
CA PRO A 195 -15.95 4.08 8.06
C PRO A 195 -14.44 3.80 8.00
N VAL A 196 -13.65 4.82 8.36
CA VAL A 196 -12.19 4.73 8.44
C VAL A 196 -11.71 5.27 9.78
N TYR A 197 -10.85 4.49 10.43
CA TYR A 197 -10.35 4.76 11.77
C TYR A 197 -8.88 5.16 11.68
N GLY A 198 -8.56 6.37 12.14
CA GLY A 198 -7.23 6.96 12.08
C GLY A 198 -6.49 6.87 13.42
N PHE A 199 -5.21 6.53 13.34
CA PHE A 199 -4.28 6.46 14.46
C PHE A 199 -3.06 7.31 14.13
N ASP A 200 -2.95 8.47 14.76
CA ASP A 200 -2.00 9.52 14.38
C ASP A 200 -0.91 9.64 15.46
N ARG A 201 0.35 9.73 15.06
CA ARG A 201 1.47 10.05 15.97
C ARG A 201 2.37 11.10 15.33
N ALA A 202 2.98 11.91 16.19
CA ALA A 202 3.95 12.91 15.79
C ALA A 202 5.34 12.57 16.36
N ASP A 203 6.40 13.03 15.69
CA ASP A 203 7.80 12.94 16.13
C ASP A 203 8.23 11.51 16.51
N VAL A 204 7.99 10.57 15.60
CA VAL A 204 8.27 9.14 15.78
C VAL A 204 9.68 8.81 15.31
N SER A 205 10.44 8.03 16.09
CA SER A 205 11.79 7.59 15.67
C SER A 205 11.75 6.29 14.88
N ALA A 206 12.74 6.09 14.01
CA ALA A 206 13.00 4.84 13.32
C ALA A 206 13.01 3.65 14.29
N GLY A 207 12.39 2.53 13.88
CA GLY A 207 12.20 1.34 14.70
C GLY A 207 11.05 1.43 15.70
N TRP A 208 10.33 2.56 15.79
CA TRP A 208 9.03 2.58 16.45
C TRP A 208 8.09 1.58 15.78
N SER A 209 7.29 0.90 16.59
CA SER A 209 6.32 -0.09 16.13
C SER A 209 5.02 0.01 16.89
N ASP A 210 3.94 -0.40 16.22
CA ASP A 210 2.62 -0.52 16.81
C ASP A 210 1.86 -1.69 16.18
N SER A 211 0.87 -2.21 16.90
CA SER A 211 0.13 -3.42 16.54
C SER A 211 -1.38 -3.21 16.68
N PHE A 212 -2.15 -3.67 15.71
CA PHE A 212 -3.58 -3.44 15.59
C PHE A 212 -4.32 -4.77 15.44
N ASP A 213 -5.04 -5.17 16.48
CA ASP A 213 -5.93 -6.33 16.43
C ASP A 213 -7.25 -5.89 15.79
N VAL A 214 -7.55 -6.38 14.60
CA VAL A 214 -8.76 -6.05 13.84
C VAL A 214 -9.67 -7.28 13.82
N SER A 215 -10.96 -7.09 14.09
CA SER A 215 -11.95 -8.16 13.93
C SER A 215 -13.30 -7.66 13.45
N TYR A 216 -14.01 -8.52 12.72
CA TYR A 216 -15.34 -8.24 12.19
C TYR A 216 -16.07 -9.52 11.76
N VAL A 217 -17.37 -9.40 11.49
CA VAL A 217 -18.21 -10.48 10.95
C VAL A 217 -18.67 -10.12 9.55
N LYS A 218 -18.40 -11.00 8.59
CA LYS A 218 -18.80 -10.86 7.18
C LYS A 218 -19.00 -12.24 6.56
N SER A 219 -20.17 -12.47 5.96
CA SER A 219 -20.55 -13.79 5.41
C SER A 219 -20.45 -13.89 3.90
N ASP A 220 -20.45 -12.74 3.20
CA ASP A 220 -20.39 -12.70 1.75
C ASP A 220 -18.95 -12.38 1.27
N PRO A 221 -18.52 -12.93 0.13
CA PRO A 221 -17.18 -12.70 -0.41
C PRO A 221 -17.09 -11.43 -1.27
N VAL A 222 -18.09 -10.53 -1.27
CA VAL A 222 -18.02 -9.28 -2.05
C VAL A 222 -17.01 -8.36 -1.41
N THR A 223 -16.04 -7.89 -2.20
CA THR A 223 -15.05 -6.91 -1.75
C THR A 223 -15.65 -5.50 -1.67
N THR A 224 -15.01 -4.61 -0.91
CA THR A 224 -15.44 -3.21 -0.81
C THR A 224 -15.49 -2.53 -2.18
N LEU A 225 -14.47 -2.71 -3.02
CA LEU A 225 -14.44 -2.11 -4.36
C LEU A 225 -15.56 -2.65 -5.26
N GLU A 226 -15.77 -3.97 -5.28
CA GLU A 226 -16.89 -4.57 -6.04
C GLU A 226 -18.23 -4.00 -5.59
N ALA A 227 -18.43 -3.82 -4.28
CA ALA A 227 -19.66 -3.24 -3.76
C ALA A 227 -19.85 -1.80 -4.26
N LEU A 228 -18.80 -0.97 -4.17
CA LEU A 228 -18.81 0.42 -4.63
C LEU A 228 -19.08 0.55 -6.14
N GLU A 229 -18.47 -0.29 -6.98
CA GLU A 229 -18.70 -0.29 -8.44
C GLU A 229 -20.15 -0.61 -8.81
N THR A 230 -20.84 -1.39 -7.97
CA THR A 230 -22.25 -1.73 -8.18
C THR A 230 -23.25 -0.72 -7.60
N MET A 231 -22.78 0.27 -6.85
CA MET A 231 -23.62 1.37 -6.39
C MET A 231 -23.93 2.28 -7.57
N GLU A 232 -25.20 2.37 -7.96
CA GLU A 232 -25.63 3.45 -8.84
C GLU A 232 -25.49 4.77 -8.05
N PRO A 233 -24.85 5.81 -8.62
CA PRO A 233 -24.79 7.11 -7.96
C PRO A 233 -26.21 7.58 -7.61
N PRO A 234 -26.40 8.29 -6.49
CA PRO A 234 -27.72 8.80 -6.12
C PRO A 234 -28.35 9.55 -7.29
N ASP A 235 -29.61 9.25 -7.59
CA ASP A 235 -30.38 9.95 -8.64
C ASP A 235 -30.84 11.31 -8.08
N ASP A 236 -29.89 12.22 -7.88
CA ASP A 236 -30.14 13.61 -7.48
C ASP A 236 -29.51 14.61 -8.46
N ASP A 237 -30.10 15.81 -8.49
CA ASP A 237 -29.69 16.90 -9.39
C ASP A 237 -28.24 17.39 -9.13
N ILE A 238 -27.64 17.01 -8.00
CA ILE A 238 -26.29 17.42 -7.59
C ILE A 238 -25.25 16.46 -8.21
N HIS A 239 -25.60 15.19 -8.40
CA HIS A 239 -24.75 14.19 -9.05
C HIS A 239 -25.00 14.01 -10.56
N ALA A 240 -26.01 14.69 -11.12
CA ALA A 240 -26.21 14.79 -12.57
C ALA A 240 -25.08 15.54 -13.31
N GLY A 241 -24.31 16.37 -12.61
CA GLY A 241 -23.16 17.12 -13.16
C GLY A 241 -21.95 16.25 -13.53
N PHE A 242 -21.82 15.05 -12.96
CA PHE A 242 -20.74 14.11 -13.30
C PHE A 242 -21.03 13.27 -14.55
N ARG A 243 -22.26 13.32 -15.09
CA ARG A 243 -22.70 12.42 -16.16
C ARG A 243 -22.34 12.87 -17.59
N ASN A 244 -21.76 14.06 -17.81
CA ASN A 244 -21.62 14.58 -19.17
C ASN A 244 -20.33 15.34 -19.56
N ASP A 245 -19.24 15.33 -18.79
CA ASP A 245 -18.08 16.21 -19.12
C ASP A 245 -16.70 15.57 -19.17
N LEU A 246 -16.59 14.32 -19.64
CA LEU A 246 -15.29 13.70 -19.98
C LEU A 246 -14.79 14.08 -21.40
N ASN A 247 -15.46 14.98 -22.12
CA ASN A 247 -15.10 15.36 -23.51
C ASN A 247 -15.02 16.87 -23.80
N GLU A 248 -15.20 17.76 -22.82
CA GLU A 248 -15.03 19.20 -23.03
C GLU A 248 -14.49 19.83 -21.74
N PHE A 249 -13.16 20.00 -21.63
CA PHE A 249 -12.61 20.92 -20.62
C PHE A 249 -12.84 22.36 -21.11
N PRO A 250 -13.67 23.19 -20.45
CA PRO A 250 -13.70 24.61 -20.75
C PRO A 250 -12.52 25.26 -20.01
N GLU A 251 -11.56 25.78 -20.76
CA GLU A 251 -10.52 26.69 -20.27
C GLU A 251 -11.16 28.02 -19.81
N ASP A 252 -11.78 28.05 -18.64
CA ASP A 252 -11.99 29.22 -17.79
C ASP A 252 -13.09 28.91 -16.77
N HIS A 253 -12.74 28.70 -15.51
CA HIS A 253 -13.58 29.14 -14.39
C HIS A 253 -12.76 29.27 -13.08
N PRO A 254 -13.22 30.13 -12.15
CA PRO A 254 -12.38 31.00 -11.33
C PRO A 254 -12.33 30.57 -9.85
N ASP A 255 -11.34 31.14 -9.15
CA ASP A 255 -11.11 31.13 -7.70
C ASP A 255 -12.30 30.69 -6.81
N VAL A 256 -12.12 29.56 -6.11
CA VAL A 256 -13.04 29.11 -5.07
C VAL A 256 -12.74 29.85 -3.76
N ALA A 257 -13.25 31.08 -3.68
CA ALA A 257 -13.42 31.81 -2.43
C ALA A 257 -14.89 31.74 -2.01
N GLY A 258 -15.18 31.06 -0.90
CA GLY A 258 -16.44 31.24 -0.16
C GLY A 258 -17.12 29.98 0.31
N MET A 259 -16.78 29.53 1.53
CA MET A 259 -17.71 28.77 2.37
C MET A 259 -17.44 29.12 3.86
N GLU A 260 -17.95 30.27 4.29
CA GLU A 260 -18.22 30.55 5.70
C GLU A 260 -19.58 29.94 6.08
N GLY A 261 -19.62 29.08 7.10
CA GLY A 261 -20.89 28.47 7.50
C GLY A 261 -20.88 27.49 8.67
N GLY A 262 -20.23 27.83 9.79
CA GLY A 262 -20.67 27.43 11.13
C GLY A 262 -20.35 26.02 11.64
N GLY A 263 -19.42 25.93 12.61
CA GLY A 263 -19.60 25.05 13.75
C GLY A 263 -18.59 23.92 14.02
N SER A 264 -17.29 24.16 13.85
CA SER A 264 -16.15 23.69 14.68
C SER A 264 -14.86 23.92 13.87
N PRO A 265 -13.75 24.37 14.48
CA PRO A 265 -12.51 24.53 13.74
C PRO A 265 -11.97 23.11 13.50
N VAL A 266 -12.28 22.54 12.34
CA VAL A 266 -11.44 21.47 11.82
C VAL A 266 -10.13 22.17 11.47
N LEU A 267 -9.16 22.07 12.38
CA LEU A 267 -7.78 22.40 12.09
C LEU A 267 -7.27 21.31 11.15
N ILE A 268 -7.80 21.26 9.93
CA ILE A 268 -7.11 20.67 8.79
C ILE A 268 -6.12 21.76 8.40
N ASP A 269 -4.97 21.76 9.06
CA ASP A 269 -3.84 22.52 8.56
C ASP A 269 -3.54 21.99 7.15
N THR A 270 -3.21 22.90 6.25
CA THR A 270 -3.05 22.68 4.80
C THR A 270 -1.97 21.65 4.41
N THR A 271 -1.38 20.96 5.39
CA THR A 271 -0.46 19.83 5.25
C THR A 271 -1.17 18.55 4.78
N SER A 272 -2.48 18.40 5.03
CA SER A 272 -3.25 17.18 4.72
C SER A 272 -3.62 16.98 3.23
N ALA A 273 -2.79 17.44 2.29
CA ALA A 273 -3.01 17.23 0.85
C ALA A 273 -2.97 15.73 0.47
N ILE A 274 -2.32 14.89 1.27
CA ILE A 274 -2.18 13.45 1.04
C ILE A 274 -3.51 12.69 1.23
N ILE A 275 -4.38 13.15 2.14
CA ILE A 275 -5.67 12.47 2.40
C ILE A 275 -6.56 12.48 1.15
N ILE A 276 -6.45 13.51 0.29
CA ILE A 276 -7.22 13.61 -0.95
C ILE A 276 -6.53 12.85 -2.09
N SER A 277 -5.19 12.85 -2.18
CA SER A 277 -4.47 12.15 -3.24
C SER A 277 -4.46 10.62 -3.05
N ALA A 278 -4.34 10.11 -1.83
CA ALA A 278 -4.35 8.67 -1.55
C ALA A 278 -5.67 7.98 -1.96
N ALA A 279 -6.81 8.66 -1.82
CA ALA A 279 -8.11 8.12 -2.23
C ALA A 279 -8.30 8.03 -3.76
N ILE A 280 -7.54 8.80 -4.55
CA ILE A 280 -7.66 8.86 -6.01
C ILE A 280 -6.80 7.79 -6.71
N ILE A 281 -5.68 7.39 -6.09
CA ILE A 281 -4.63 6.58 -6.73
C ILE A 281 -4.99 5.10 -6.79
N ILE A 282 -5.55 4.53 -5.71
CA ILE A 282 -5.90 3.10 -5.66
C ILE A 282 -6.92 2.75 -6.77
N ALA A 283 -7.85 3.66 -7.07
CA ALA A 283 -8.79 3.47 -8.18
C ALA A 283 -8.12 3.57 -9.57
N ALA A 284 -7.13 4.46 -9.74
CA ALA A 284 -6.48 4.70 -11.03
C ALA A 284 -5.49 3.59 -11.43
N VAL A 285 -4.73 3.05 -10.48
CA VAL A 285 -3.78 1.94 -10.70
C VAL A 285 -4.54 0.66 -11.05
N LEU A 286 -5.66 0.37 -10.37
CA LEU A 286 -6.49 -0.81 -10.63
C LEU A 286 -7.16 -0.78 -12.02
N VAL A 287 -7.62 0.40 -12.48
CA VAL A 287 -8.14 0.56 -13.85
C VAL A 287 -7.03 0.42 -14.89
N PHE A 288 -5.84 0.98 -14.63
CA PHE A 288 -4.74 0.97 -15.60
C PHE A 288 -4.12 -0.42 -15.81
N PHE A 289 -3.95 -1.20 -14.73
CA PHE A 289 -3.43 -2.57 -14.82
C PHE A 289 -4.50 -3.61 -15.16
N GLY A 290 -5.75 -3.44 -14.71
CA GLY A 290 -6.88 -4.29 -15.11
C GLY A 290 -7.19 -4.26 -16.62
N LEU A 291 -6.83 -3.19 -17.32
CA LEU A 291 -7.04 -3.05 -18.77
C LEU A 291 -5.90 -3.60 -19.64
N ARG A 292 -4.71 -3.92 -19.09
CA ARG A 292 -3.51 -4.19 -19.90
C ARG A 292 -3.14 -5.68 -20.07
N SER A 293 -3.72 -6.59 -19.28
CA SER A 293 -3.49 -8.04 -19.39
C SER A 293 -4.40 -8.73 -20.42
N ARG A 294 -4.16 -8.52 -21.72
CA ARG A 294 -4.83 -9.28 -22.81
C ARG A 294 -3.94 -10.40 -23.36
N PRO A 295 -4.19 -11.69 -23.05
CA PRO A 295 -3.71 -12.78 -23.88
C PRO A 295 -4.73 -13.08 -24.99
N ALA A 296 -4.27 -13.04 -26.23
CA ALA A 296 -5.03 -13.42 -27.41
C ALA A 296 -5.32 -14.94 -27.44
N GLY A 297 -6.60 -15.29 -27.26
CA GLY A 297 -7.25 -16.41 -27.93
C GLY A 297 -7.09 -17.81 -27.33
N SER A 298 -8.22 -18.40 -26.93
CA SER A 298 -8.42 -19.85 -27.03
C SER A 298 -9.90 -20.22 -27.15
N LYS A 299 -10.18 -21.21 -27.99
CA LYS A 299 -11.51 -21.58 -28.49
C LYS A 299 -12.33 -22.39 -27.48
N ARG A 300 -13.65 -22.15 -27.51
CA ARG A 300 -14.73 -22.92 -26.87
C ARG A 300 -14.62 -24.43 -27.12
N SER A 301 -14.93 -25.20 -26.07
CA SER A 301 -15.55 -26.52 -26.19
C SER A 301 -16.70 -26.63 -25.18
N THR A 302 -17.88 -26.98 -25.68
CA THR A 302 -19.11 -27.24 -24.91
C THR A 302 -19.26 -28.74 -24.70
N THR A 303 -19.52 -29.18 -23.46
CA THR A 303 -20.15 -30.49 -23.22
C THR A 303 -21.07 -30.38 -22.01
N ASP A 304 -22.33 -30.71 -22.23
CA ASP A 304 -23.41 -30.76 -21.24
C ASP A 304 -23.21 -31.86 -20.20
N ALA A 305 -23.49 -31.57 -18.93
CA ALA A 305 -23.71 -32.56 -17.88
C ALA A 305 -24.71 -32.04 -16.83
N GLN A 306 -25.53 -32.99 -16.35
CA GLN A 306 -26.77 -32.83 -15.58
C GLN A 306 -26.67 -32.05 -14.25
N ALA A 307 -27.80 -31.39 -13.92
CA ALA A 307 -27.97 -30.48 -12.79
C ALA A 307 -27.87 -31.16 -11.42
N ALA A 308 -26.75 -30.90 -10.74
CA ALA A 308 -26.65 -30.90 -9.28
C ALA A 308 -27.43 -29.68 -8.71
N PRO A 309 -27.79 -29.65 -7.42
CA PRO A 309 -28.31 -28.45 -6.77
C PRO A 309 -27.37 -27.29 -7.04
N VAL A 310 -27.95 -26.20 -7.54
CA VAL A 310 -27.22 -25.02 -8.00
C VAL A 310 -26.62 -24.34 -6.79
N ASP A 311 -25.31 -24.43 -6.67
CA ASP A 311 -24.53 -23.60 -5.76
C ASP A 311 -24.60 -22.15 -6.27
N LEU A 312 -25.44 -21.34 -5.60
CA LEU A 312 -25.72 -19.96 -5.99
C LEU A 312 -24.46 -19.09 -5.94
N ASN A 313 -23.52 -19.40 -5.03
CA ASN A 313 -22.25 -18.70 -4.95
C ASN A 313 -21.42 -19.03 -6.20
N LYS A 314 -21.34 -20.30 -6.58
CA LYS A 314 -20.65 -20.72 -7.81
C LYS A 314 -21.26 -20.15 -9.09
N GLU A 315 -22.57 -19.93 -9.12
CA GLU A 315 -23.25 -19.32 -10.28
C GLU A 315 -23.00 -17.81 -10.36
N ARG A 316 -22.96 -17.11 -9.21
CA ARG A 316 -22.53 -15.70 -9.12
C ARG A 316 -21.07 -15.54 -9.55
N GLN A 317 -20.17 -16.38 -9.04
CA GLN A 317 -18.74 -16.44 -9.41
C GLN A 317 -18.55 -16.64 -10.93
N ARG A 318 -19.30 -17.56 -11.53
CA ARG A 318 -19.24 -17.79 -12.99
C ARG A 318 -19.70 -16.58 -13.81
N LEU A 319 -20.70 -15.84 -13.33
CA LEU A 319 -21.16 -14.62 -13.99
C LEU A 319 -20.11 -13.51 -13.90
N ARG A 320 -19.48 -13.35 -12.72
CA ARG A 320 -18.36 -12.41 -12.52
C ARG A 320 -17.23 -12.65 -13.50
N LYS A 321 -16.74 -13.90 -13.58
CA LYS A 321 -15.68 -14.27 -14.53
C LYS A 321 -16.05 -13.97 -15.99
N LYS A 322 -17.31 -14.19 -16.37
CA LYS A 322 -17.77 -13.87 -17.73
C LYS A 322 -17.83 -12.36 -17.99
N TYR A 323 -18.22 -11.58 -17.00
CA TYR A 323 -18.29 -10.12 -17.11
C TYR A 323 -16.88 -9.53 -17.21
N MET A 324 -15.98 -9.91 -16.30
CA MET A 324 -14.58 -9.47 -16.30
C MET A 324 -13.84 -9.85 -17.59
N ASN A 325 -14.13 -11.04 -18.14
CA ASN A 325 -13.55 -11.48 -19.42
C ASN A 325 -14.22 -10.85 -20.66
N GLY A 326 -15.22 -9.98 -20.49
CA GLY A 326 -15.99 -9.39 -21.58
C GLY A 326 -16.85 -10.40 -22.37
N GLU A 327 -17.08 -11.60 -21.83
CA GLU A 327 -17.94 -12.61 -22.43
C GLU A 327 -19.43 -12.24 -22.35
N ILE A 328 -19.80 -11.36 -21.42
CA ILE A 328 -21.14 -10.81 -21.25
C ILE A 328 -21.07 -9.29 -21.05
N THR A 329 -22.11 -8.57 -21.49
CA THR A 329 -22.21 -7.12 -21.29
C THR A 329 -22.67 -6.80 -19.87
N ASP A 330 -22.51 -5.55 -19.45
CA ASP A 330 -22.97 -5.04 -18.15
C ASP A 330 -24.47 -5.31 -17.92
N GLU A 331 -25.30 -5.09 -18.94
CA GLU A 331 -26.74 -5.33 -18.84
C GLU A 331 -27.05 -6.81 -18.64
N VAL A 332 -26.30 -7.69 -19.30
CA VAL A 332 -26.46 -9.15 -19.18
C VAL A 332 -26.00 -9.62 -17.80
N TYR A 333 -24.87 -9.09 -17.30
CA TYR A 333 -24.37 -9.39 -15.97
C TYR A 333 -25.37 -8.97 -14.88
N LYS A 334 -25.83 -7.72 -14.92
CA LYS A 334 -26.83 -7.18 -13.98
C LYS A 334 -28.13 -7.97 -14.01
N GLN A 335 -28.60 -8.34 -15.21
CA GLN A 335 -29.83 -9.13 -15.35
C GLN A 335 -29.69 -10.54 -14.76
N GLU A 336 -28.57 -11.22 -14.99
CA GLU A 336 -28.33 -12.56 -14.46
C GLU A 336 -28.09 -12.53 -12.94
N MET A 337 -27.37 -11.54 -12.42
CA MET A 337 -27.19 -11.34 -10.98
C MET A 337 -28.53 -11.10 -10.25
N ARG A 338 -29.44 -10.30 -10.83
CA ARG A 338 -30.81 -10.11 -10.30
C ARG A 338 -31.62 -11.42 -10.28
N LYS A 339 -31.45 -12.28 -11.28
CA LYS A 339 -32.10 -13.60 -11.32
C LYS A 339 -31.56 -14.54 -10.22
N LEU A 340 -30.28 -14.43 -9.89
CA LEU A 340 -29.66 -15.20 -8.80
C LEU A 340 -29.98 -14.66 -7.40
N ALA A 341 -30.36 -13.38 -7.28
CA ALA A 341 -30.82 -12.80 -6.02
C ALA A 341 -32.28 -13.21 -5.70
N GLY A 342 -33.07 -13.58 -6.71
CA GLY A 342 -34.47 -13.99 -6.55
C GLY A 342 -34.70 -15.50 -6.42
N LYS A 343 -33.64 -16.32 -6.31
CA LYS A 343 -33.69 -17.77 -6.11
C LYS A 343 -33.28 -18.14 -4.70
#